data_AF-A0A2R6M9V9-F1
#
_entry.id   AF-A0A2R6M9V9-F1
#
_cell.length_a   1.000
_cell.length_b   1.000
_cell.length_c   1.000
_cell.angle_alpha   90.00
_cell.angle_beta   90.00
_cell.angle_gamma   90.00
#
_symmetry.space_group_name_H-M   'P 1'
#
loop_
_entity.id
_entity.type
_entity.pdbx_description
1 polymer ?
#
loop_
_entity_poly.entity_id
_entity_poly.type
_entity_poly.pdbx_seq_one_letter_code
_entity_poly.pdbx_strand_id
1 'polypeptide(L)'
;MPREPSADSEFADSTRGTTPDKPVHLEDGDDLDAFVAEHDLVLVDLYTEGCTLCQAIEPVVGNVARATEAVVEFVASRGEA
;
A
#
# COMPACT_ATOMS: atom_id res chain seq x y z
N MET A 1 -13.91 -26.82 -32.36
CA MET A 1 -12.62 -27.19 -31.73
C MET A 1 -12.51 -26.41 -30.43
N PRO A 2 -12.68 -27.04 -29.26
CA PRO A 2 -12.48 -26.38 -27.98
C PRO A 2 -10.99 -26.04 -27.81
N ARG A 3 -10.65 -24.79 -27.50
CA ARG A 3 -9.30 -24.45 -27.01
C ARG A 3 -9.23 -24.86 -25.55
N GLU A 4 -8.35 -25.80 -25.26
CA GLU A 4 -8.00 -26.21 -23.90
C GLU A 4 -7.31 -25.05 -23.18
N PRO A 5 -7.58 -24.84 -21.87
CA PRO A 5 -6.84 -23.87 -21.07
C PRO A 5 -5.44 -24.44 -20.81
N SER A 6 -4.47 -23.97 -21.60
CA SER A 6 -3.07 -24.32 -21.43
C SER A 6 -2.45 -23.51 -20.30
N ALA A 7 -1.82 -24.23 -19.36
CA ALA A 7 -0.79 -23.78 -18.44
C ALA A 7 -1.22 -22.80 -17.34
N ASP A 8 -1.54 -23.37 -16.18
CA ASP A 8 -0.89 -23.08 -14.91
C ASP A 8 -0.22 -21.68 -14.83
N SER A 9 -1.01 -20.63 -14.58
CA SER A 9 -0.47 -19.50 -13.83
C SER A 9 -0.38 -19.96 -12.39
N GLU A 10 0.73 -20.63 -12.10
CA GLU A 10 1.29 -20.68 -10.76
C GLU A 10 1.49 -19.22 -10.35
N PHE A 11 0.48 -18.66 -9.68
CA PHE A 11 0.67 -17.48 -8.85
C PHE A 11 1.69 -17.92 -7.82
N ALA A 12 2.96 -17.72 -8.16
CA ALA A 12 4.05 -17.90 -7.24
C ALA A 12 3.64 -17.11 -5.99
N ASP A 13 3.46 -17.82 -4.89
CA ASP A 13 3.43 -17.28 -3.54
C ASP A 13 4.82 -16.67 -3.36
N SER A 14 5.00 -15.50 -3.97
CA SER A 14 6.20 -14.69 -3.89
C SER A 14 6.25 -14.28 -2.45
N THR A 15 7.14 -14.96 -1.72
CA THR A 15 7.68 -14.60 -0.41
C THR A 15 6.89 -13.48 0.23
N ARG A 16 5.86 -13.82 1.03
CA ARG A 16 5.18 -12.84 1.90
C ARG A 16 6.24 -12.18 2.77
N GLY A 17 6.80 -11.08 2.27
CA GLY A 17 7.45 -10.08 3.10
C GLY A 17 6.45 -9.74 4.20
N THR A 18 6.93 -9.56 5.43
CA THR A 18 6.03 -9.28 6.54
C THR A 18 5.31 -7.97 6.22
N THR A 19 4.06 -8.05 5.74
CA THR A 19 3.26 -6.86 5.49
C THR A 19 3.02 -6.24 6.86
N PRO A 20 3.44 -4.98 7.10
CA PRO A 20 3.17 -4.31 8.35
C PRO A 20 1.67 -4.29 8.63
N ASP A 21 1.26 -4.81 9.79
CA ASP A 21 -0.14 -4.75 10.26
C ASP A 21 -0.60 -3.31 10.60
N LYS A 22 0.33 -2.35 10.54
CA LYS A 22 0.12 -0.95 10.85
C LYS A 22 0.72 -0.08 9.73
N PRO A 23 0.10 1.07 9.47
CA PRO A 23 0.65 2.04 8.54
C PRO A 23 2.07 2.48 8.93
N VAL A 24 2.96 2.53 7.94
CA VAL A 24 4.31 3.09 8.07
C VAL A 24 4.23 4.59 7.76
N HIS A 25 5.14 5.37 8.36
CA HIS A 25 5.26 6.80 8.10
C HIS A 25 6.55 7.08 7.33
N LEU A 26 6.40 7.83 6.25
CA LEU A 26 7.44 8.15 5.30
C LEU A 26 7.69 9.66 5.29
N GLU A 27 8.96 10.07 5.33
CA GLU A 27 9.31 11.49 5.46
C GLU A 27 9.32 12.21 4.10
N ASP A 28 9.69 11.51 3.02
CA ASP A 28 9.82 12.10 1.70
C ASP A 28 9.62 11.12 0.53
N GLY A 29 9.85 11.62 -0.69
CA GLY A 29 9.66 10.87 -1.93
C GLY A 29 10.75 9.83 -2.19
N ASP A 30 11.98 10.02 -1.70
CA ASP A 30 13.05 9.03 -1.86
C ASP A 30 12.75 7.80 -0.99
N ASP A 31 12.19 8.02 0.21
CA ASP A 31 11.70 6.93 1.05
C ASP A 31 10.56 6.17 0.36
N LEU A 32 9.63 6.88 -0.30
CA LEU A 32 8.53 6.26 -1.07
C LEU A 32 9.04 5.44 -2.25
N ASP A 33 10.02 5.95 -2.99
CA ASP A 33 10.61 5.25 -4.12
C ASP A 33 11.32 3.97 -3.66
N ALA A 34 12.05 4.02 -2.54
CA ALA A 34 12.65 2.85 -1.93
C ALA A 34 11.60 1.83 -1.47
N PHE A 35 10.50 2.32 -0.89
CA PHE A 35 9.41 1.50 -0.40
C PHE A 35 8.68 0.75 -1.52
N VAL A 36 8.36 1.45 -2.60
CA VAL A 36 7.71 0.85 -3.79
C VAL A 36 8.64 -0.13 -4.52
N ALA A 37 9.96 0.05 -4.44
CA ALA A 37 10.90 -0.90 -5.02
C ALA A 37 10.97 -2.24 -4.28
N GLU A 38 10.62 -2.27 -2.98
CA GLU A 38 10.66 -3.49 -2.15
C GLU A 38 9.31 -4.24 -2.10
N HIS A 39 8.21 -3.58 -2.45
CA HIS A 39 6.86 -4.12 -2.29
C HIS A 39 6.08 -4.19 -3.61
N ASP A 40 5.48 -5.36 -3.87
CA ASP A 40 4.66 -5.60 -5.07
C ASP A 40 3.36 -4.77 -5.11
N LEU A 41 2.85 -4.36 -3.94
CA LEU A 41 1.62 -3.58 -3.80
C LEU A 41 1.70 -2.62 -2.61
N VAL A 42 1.54 -1.33 -2.90
CA VAL A 42 1.60 -0.24 -1.92
C VAL A 42 0.33 0.59 -1.98
N LEU A 43 -0.28 0.87 -0.83
CA LEU A 43 -1.36 1.84 -0.68
C LEU A 43 -0.83 3.07 0.05
N VAL A 44 -0.86 4.21 -0.64
CA VAL A 44 -0.38 5.49 -0.10
C VAL A 44 -1.58 6.37 0.27
N ASP A 45 -1.65 6.78 1.54
CA ASP A 45 -2.58 7.81 2.01
C ASP A 45 -1.82 9.14 2.20
N LEU A 46 -2.10 10.09 1.32
CA LEU A 46 -1.53 11.44 1.37
C LEU A 46 -2.43 12.33 2.23
N TYR A 47 -1.93 12.74 3.40
CA TYR A 47 -2.68 13.58 4.31
C TYR A 47 -1.93 14.88 4.65
N THR A 48 -2.67 15.79 5.26
CA THR A 48 -2.13 17.03 5.84
C THR A 48 -2.48 17.06 7.32
N GLU A 49 -1.59 17.61 8.13
CA GLU A 49 -1.85 17.78 9.56
C GLU A 49 -3.10 18.64 9.77
N GLY A 50 -4.01 18.18 10.63
CA GLY A 50 -5.27 18.88 10.93
C GLY A 50 -6.40 18.67 9.92
N CYS A 51 -6.23 17.83 8.89
CA CYS A 51 -7.31 17.51 7.95
C CYS A 51 -8.34 16.53 8.54
N THR A 52 -9.47 17.05 9.05
CA THR A 52 -10.54 16.22 9.66
C THR A 52 -11.19 15.26 8.66
N LEU A 53 -11.30 15.64 7.38
CA LEU A 53 -11.84 14.76 6.34
C LEU A 53 -10.90 13.58 6.06
N CYS A 54 -9.58 13.83 6.08
CA CYS A 54 -8.57 12.80 5.91
C CYS A 54 -8.59 11.81 7.09
N GLN A 55 -8.73 12.31 8.32
CA GLN A 55 -8.88 11.45 9.51
C GLN A 55 -10.11 10.52 9.44
N ALA A 56 -11.16 10.94 8.73
CA ALA A 56 -12.36 10.12 8.58
C ALA A 56 -12.14 8.88 7.69
N ILE A 57 -11.13 8.87 6.80
CA ILE A 57 -10.84 7.73 5.93
C ILE A 57 -9.88 6.70 6.56
N GLU A 58 -9.15 7.08 7.61
CA GLU A 58 -8.25 6.20 8.38
C GLU A 58 -8.82 4.79 8.68
N PRO A 59 -10.07 4.62 9.17
CA PRO A 59 -10.62 3.28 9.42
C PRO A 59 -10.81 2.45 8.14
N VAL A 60 -11.07 3.08 7.00
CA VAL A 60 -11.19 2.40 5.71
C VAL A 60 -9.81 1.93 5.26
N VAL A 61 -8.80 2.80 5.34
CA VAL A 61 -7.42 2.48 4.98
C VAL A 61 -6.87 1.34 5.85
N GLY A 62 -7.11 1.39 7.17
CA GLY A 62 -6.73 0.30 8.07
C GLY A 62 -7.45 -1.03 7.79
N ASN A 63 -8.68 -1.00 7.28
CA ASN A 63 -9.38 -2.21 6.84
C ASN A 63 -8.77 -2.78 5.55
N VAL A 64 -8.38 -1.92 4.61
CA VAL A 64 -7.71 -2.37 3.38
C VAL A 64 -6.35 -2.99 3.71
N ALA A 65 -5.57 -2.38 4.62
CA ALA A 65 -4.31 -2.93 5.11
C ALA A 65 -4.44 -4.36 5.62
N ARG A 66 -5.53 -4.64 6.37
CA ARG A 66 -5.78 -5.95 6.97
C ARG A 66 -6.36 -6.96 5.99
N ALA A 67 -7.16 -6.49 5.04
CA ALA A 67 -7.85 -7.34 4.08
C ALA A 67 -6.98 -7.70 2.88
N THR A 68 -5.87 -6.98 2.69
CA THR A 68 -4.94 -7.16 1.58
C THR A 68 -3.53 -7.40 2.11
N GLU A 69 -2.64 -7.84 1.24
CA GLU A 69 -1.20 -7.89 1.52
C GLU A 69 -0.53 -6.52 1.24
N ALA A 70 -1.32 -5.48 0.97
CA ALA A 70 -0.82 -4.15 0.67
C ALA A 70 -0.26 -3.52 1.93
N VAL A 71 0.97 -3.02 1.85
CA VAL A 71 1.48 -2.17 2.91
C VAL A 71 0.84 -0.79 2.77
N VAL A 72 0.36 -0.28 3.91
CA VAL A 72 -0.23 1.05 3.99
C VAL A 72 0.81 2.04 4.49
N GLU A 73 0.85 3.20 3.83
CA GLU A 73 1.78 4.27 4.11
C GLU A 73 1.04 5.60 4.35
N PHE A 74 1.49 6.38 5.31
CA PHE A 74 1.07 7.77 5.51
C PHE A 74 2.19 8.73 5.14
N VAL A 75 1.99 9.51 4.08
CA VAL A 75 2.92 10.60 3.73
C VAL A 75 2.34 11.90 4.26
N ALA A 76 3.05 12.54 5.19
CA ALA A 76 2.75 13.92 5.56
C ALA A 76 3.24 14.81 4.42
N SER A 77 2.33 15.20 3.53
CA SER A 77 2.67 16.26 2.57
C SER A 77 2.94 17.53 3.38
N ARG A 78 4.20 17.94 3.49
CA ARG A 78 4.52 19.31 3.86
C ARG A 78 4.10 20.17 2.69
N GLY A 79 2.83 20.57 2.69
CA GLY A 79 2.24 21.32 1.59
C GLY A 79 3.07 22.56 1.28
N GLU A 80 3.67 22.59 0.09
CA GLU A 80 3.94 23.86 -0.57
C GLU A 80 2.66 24.20 -1.35
N ALA A 81 1.90 25.15 -0.78
CA ALA A 81 0.81 25.85 -1.44
C ALA A 81 1.17 27.34 -1.55
#